data_AF-A0A838U440-F1
#
_entry.id   AF-A0A838U440-F1
#
_cell.length_a   1.000
_cell.length_b   1.000
_cell.length_c   1.000
_cell.angle_alpha   90.00
_cell.angle_beta   90.00
_cell.angle_gamma   90.00
#
_symmetry.space_group_name_H-M   'P 1'
#
loop_
_entity.id
_entity.type
_entity.pdbx_description
1 polymer ?
#
loop_
_entity_poly.entity_id
_entity_poly.type
_entity_poly.pdbx_seq_one_letter_code
_entity_poly.pdbx_strand_id
1 'polypeptide(L)'
;MNIFLGALGVVFAVLVALWVLGFIWSAIWYLVVFGIIGAIGYGGYKLFLKAERRVLGTNTHSNIGSGSEIPMSWDEYDKKYLHK
;
A
#
# COMPACT_ATOMS: atom_id res chain seq x y z
N MET A 1 -11.74 22.02 55.91
CA MET A 1 -11.30 22.58 54.61
C MET A 1 -10.44 21.61 53.78
N ASN A 2 -9.67 20.71 54.40
CA ASN A 2 -8.69 19.86 53.69
C ASN A 2 -9.28 18.68 52.88
N ILE A 3 -10.48 18.19 53.24
CA ILE A 3 -11.10 17.03 52.56
C ILE A 3 -11.54 17.38 51.14
N PHE A 4 -12.07 18.58 50.93
CA PHE A 4 -12.49 19.05 49.60
C PHE A 4 -11.31 19.18 48.63
N LEU A 5 -10.17 19.69 49.11
CA LEU A 5 -8.97 19.83 48.29
C LEU A 5 -8.36 18.46 47.95
N GLY A 6 -8.36 17.53 48.90
CA GLY A 6 -7.95 16.15 48.66
C GLY A 6 -8.84 15.42 47.65
N ALA A 7 -10.16 15.56 47.77
CA ALA A 7 -11.11 14.98 46.82
C ALA A 7 -10.92 15.54 45.40
N LEU A 8 -10.70 16.86 45.27
CA LEU A 8 -10.43 17.49 43.98
C LEU A 8 -9.15 16.93 43.34
N GLY A 9 -8.09 16.72 44.13
CA GLY A 9 -6.84 16.13 43.66
C GLY A 9 -7.02 14.71 43.14
N VAL A 10 -7.82 13.89 43.81
CA VAL A 10 -8.13 12.52 43.35
C VAL A 10 -8.90 12.54 42.04
N VAL A 11 -9.90 13.41 41.91
CA VAL A 11 -10.66 13.55 40.67
C VAL A 11 -9.74 13.95 39.52
N PHE A 12 -8.83 14.90 39.75
CA PHE A 12 -7.88 15.33 38.73
C PHE A 12 -6.92 14.20 38.32
N ALA A 13 -6.42 13.42 39.28
CA ALA A 13 -5.57 12.27 39.01
C ALA A 13 -6.29 11.20 38.17
N VAL A 14 -7.56 10.91 38.47
CA VAL A 14 -8.39 9.97 37.69
C VAL A 14 -8.62 10.49 36.28
N LEU A 15 -8.90 11.77 36.11
CA LEU A 15 -9.08 12.38 34.79
C LEU A 15 -7.82 12.27 33.93
N VAL A 16 -6.65 12.55 34.51
CA VAL A 16 -5.37 12.40 33.81
C VAL A 16 -5.11 10.94 33.45
N ALA A 17 -5.37 10.01 34.37
CA ALA A 17 -5.21 8.58 34.10
C ALA A 17 -6.10 8.11 32.95
N LEU A 18 -7.38 8.50 32.96
CA LEU A 18 -8.33 8.19 31.88
C LEU A 18 -7.92 8.85 30.55
N TRP A 19 -7.38 10.07 30.59
CA TRP A 19 -6.87 10.74 29.39
C TRP A 19 -5.70 9.97 28.76
N VAL A 20 -4.72 9.53 29.56
CA VAL A 20 -3.59 8.72 29.08
C VAL A 20 -4.06 7.37 28.54
N LEU A 21 -4.98 6.70 29.23
CA LEU A 21 -5.60 5.45 28.76
C LEU A 21 -6.31 5.64 27.41
N GLY A 22 -7.09 6.72 27.27
CA GLY A 22 -7.76 7.07 26.03
C GLY A 22 -6.78 7.33 24.89
N PHE A 23 -5.65 7.99 25.17
CA PHE A 23 -4.60 8.23 24.18
C PHE A 23 -3.95 6.92 23.72
N ILE A 24 -3.61 6.01 24.64
CA ILE A 24 -3.05 4.70 24.33
C ILE A 24 -4.03 3.90 23.46
N TRP A 25 -5.30 3.87 23.85
CA TRP A 25 -6.34 3.17 23.09
C TRP A 25 -6.47 3.69 21.66
N SER A 26 -6.49 5.01 21.50
CA SER A 26 -6.54 5.68 20.20
C SER A 26 -5.32 5.31 19.34
N ALA A 27 -4.11 5.33 19.91
CA ALA A 27 -2.89 4.96 19.21
C ALA A 27 -2.90 3.50 18.71
N ILE A 28 -3.37 2.56 19.54
CA ILE A 28 -3.54 1.15 19.13
C ILE A 28 -4.53 1.04 17.97
N TRP A 29 -5.65 1.76 18.03
CA TRP A 29 -6.65 1.74 16.97
C TRP A 29 -6.08 2.25 15.64
N TYR A 30 -5.31 3.33 15.66
CA TYR A 30 -4.63 3.80 14.46
C TYR A 30 -3.66 2.76 13.89
N LEU A 31 -2.85 2.10 14.73
CA LEU A 31 -1.97 1.02 14.28
C LEU A 31 -2.75 -0.13 13.62
N VAL A 32 -3.91 -0.50 14.18
CA VAL A 32 -4.78 -1.52 13.58
C VAL A 32 -5.30 -1.06 12.22
N VAL A 33 -5.81 0.16 12.11
CA VAL A 33 -6.33 0.70 10.84
C VAL A 33 -5.22 0.78 9.78
N PHE A 34 -4.05 1.30 10.12
CA PHE A 34 -2.91 1.35 9.20
C PHE A 34 -2.44 -0.06 8.82
N GLY A 35 -2.45 -1.01 9.75
CA GLY A 35 -2.15 -2.41 9.48
C GLY A 35 -3.15 -3.04 8.50
N ILE A 36 -4.45 -2.79 8.69
CA ILE A 36 -5.50 -3.26 7.78
C ILE A 36 -5.34 -2.64 6.40
N ILE A 37 -5.17 -1.32 6.31
CA ILE A 37 -4.97 -0.63 5.03
C ILE A 37 -3.71 -1.16 4.32
N GLY A 38 -2.61 -1.36 5.05
CA GLY A 38 -1.38 -1.95 4.52
C GLY A 38 -1.58 -3.39 4.03
N ALA A 39 -2.29 -4.21 4.78
CA ALA A 39 -2.61 -5.59 4.41
C ALA A 39 -3.53 -5.66 3.19
N ILE A 40 -4.56 -4.81 3.12
CA ILE A 40 -5.45 -4.70 1.96
C ILE A 40 -4.68 -4.19 0.75
N GLY A 41 -3.84 -3.16 0.90
CA GLY A 41 -3.02 -2.62 -0.19
C GLY A 41 -2.03 -3.65 -0.73
N TYR A 42 -1.27 -4.30 0.15
CA TYR A 42 -0.29 -5.33 -0.24
C TYR A 42 -0.97 -6.59 -0.80
N GLY A 43 -2.02 -7.08 -0.13
CA GLY A 43 -2.78 -8.24 -0.57
C GLY A 43 -3.51 -7.98 -1.89
N GLY A 44 -4.14 -6.81 -2.02
CA GLY A 44 -4.79 -6.34 -3.23
C GLY A 44 -3.82 -6.21 -4.40
N TYR A 45 -2.64 -5.61 -4.19
CA TYR A 45 -1.60 -5.52 -5.21
C TYR A 45 -1.09 -6.89 -5.67
N LYS A 46 -0.85 -7.82 -4.73
CA LYS A 46 -0.40 -9.18 -5.06
C LYS A 46 -1.46 -9.97 -5.82
N LEU A 47 -2.74 -9.83 -5.44
CA LEU A 47 -3.86 -10.47 -6.13
C LEU A 47 -4.08 -9.85 -7.50
N PHE A 48 -3.95 -8.53 -7.63
CA PHE A 48 -4.03 -7.82 -8.91
C PHE A 48 -2.95 -8.31 -9.87
N LEU A 49 -1.68 -8.37 -9.46
CA LEU A 49 -0.59 -8.91 -10.28
C LEU A 49 -0.78 -10.39 -10.65
N LYS A 50 -1.43 -11.18 -9.79
CA LYS A 50 -1.73 -12.58 -10.06
C LYS A 50 -2.88 -12.72 -11.06
N ALA A 51 -3.91 -11.88 -10.93
CA ALA A 51 -5.03 -11.81 -11.86
C ALA A 51 -4.56 -11.28 -13.22
N GLU A 52 -3.77 -10.22 -13.25
CA GLU A 52 -3.13 -9.65 -14.43
C GLU A 52 -2.32 -10.71 -15.18
N ARG A 53 -1.42 -11.44 -14.50
CA ARG A 53 -0.69 -12.55 -15.14
C ARG A 53 -1.57 -13.67 -15.66
N ARG A 54 -2.71 -13.95 -15.00
CA ARG A 54 -3.63 -15.02 -15.41
C ARG A 54 -4.52 -14.60 -16.59
N VAL A 55 -4.87 -13.32 -16.67
CA VAL A 55 -5.69 -12.76 -17.75
C VAL A 55 -4.81 -12.44 -18.97
N LEU A 56 -3.67 -11.77 -18.77
CA LEU A 56 -2.70 -11.46 -19.83
C LEU A 56 -1.93 -12.71 -20.32
N GLY A 57 -1.89 -13.77 -19.51
CA GLY A 57 -1.25 -15.06 -19.85
C GLY A 57 -2.01 -15.91 -20.86
N THR A 58 -3.17 -15.46 -21.36
CA THR A 58 -3.89 -16.21 -22.41
C THR A 58 -3.88 -15.53 -23.77
N ASN A 59 -3.50 -14.25 -23.92
CA ASN A 59 -3.23 -13.59 -25.22
C ASN A 59 -2.95 -12.09 -25.00
N THR A 60 -1.77 -11.70 -24.52
CA THR A 60 -1.40 -10.26 -24.57
C THR A 60 0.04 -10.04 -24.95
N HIS A 61 0.26 -10.08 -26.26
CA HIS A 61 1.21 -9.21 -26.94
C HIS A 61 0.79 -7.74 -26.77
N SER A 62 1.01 -7.15 -25.59
CA SER A 62 1.11 -5.69 -25.44
C SER A 62 1.97 -5.44 -24.20
N ASN A 63 3.29 -5.55 -24.29
CA ASN A 63 4.15 -4.51 -24.86
C ASN A 63 3.67 -3.05 -24.66
N ILE A 64 3.07 -2.76 -23.50
CA ILE A 64 2.99 -1.40 -22.97
C ILE A 64 4.34 -1.13 -22.31
N GLY A 65 5.34 -0.75 -23.10
CA GLY A 65 6.57 -0.12 -22.59
C GLY A 65 7.93 -0.67 -23.00
N SER A 66 8.07 -1.71 -23.86
CA SER A 66 9.41 -2.04 -24.40
C SER A 66 9.69 -1.21 -25.67
N GLY A 67 10.12 0.03 -25.44
CA GLY A 67 10.73 0.88 -26.46
C GLY A 67 12.18 0.48 -26.77
N SER A 68 12.53 -0.80 -26.75
CA SER A 68 13.89 -1.23 -27.09
C SER A 68 13.89 -2.67 -27.59
N GLU A 69 14.41 -2.83 -28.81
CA GLU A 69 14.96 -4.08 -29.35
C GLU A 69 13.92 -5.03 -29.97
N ILE A 70 13.40 -4.62 -31.14
CA ILE A 70 13.23 -5.58 -32.23
C ILE A 70 14.65 -5.85 -32.75
N PRO A 71 15.27 -7.04 -32.54
CA PRO A 71 16.56 -7.34 -33.13
C PRO A 71 16.35 -7.77 -34.58
N MET A 72 15.76 -6.91 -35.41
CA MET A 72 15.85 -7.08 -36.86
C MET A 72 17.18 -6.44 -37.25
N SER A 73 18.20 -7.26 -37.46
CA SER A 73 19.48 -6.79 -37.98
C SER A 73 19.23 -6.06 -39.29
N TRP A 74 19.93 -4.95 -39.53
CA TRP A 74 19.82 -4.15 -40.75
C TRP A 74 19.89 -4.98 -42.05
N ASP A 75 20.59 -6.12 -42.01
CA ASP A 75 20.65 -7.13 -43.08
C ASP A 75 19.28 -7.71 -43.49
N GLU A 76 18.32 -7.85 -42.57
CA GLU A 76 16.97 -8.35 -42.87
C GLU A 76 16.06 -7.28 -43.48
N TYR A 77 16.31 -6.01 -43.16
CA TYR A 77 15.53 -4.89 -43.70
C TYR A 77 15.93 -4.59 -45.15
N ASP A 78 17.23 -4.64 -45.45
CA ASP A 78 17.79 -4.35 -46.77
C ASP A 78 17.34 -5.39 -47.81
N LYS A 79 17.39 -6.68 -47.45
CA LYS A 79 16.98 -7.79 -48.33
C LYS A 79 15.50 -7.75 -48.70
N LYS A 80 14.64 -7.19 -47.84
CA LYS A 80 13.18 -7.24 -48.03
C LYS A 80 12.62 -6.03 -48.76
N TYR A 81 13.29 -4.88 -48.68
CA TYR A 81 12.75 -3.61 -49.16
C TYR A 81 13.65 -2.86 -50.16
N LEU A 82 14.91 -3.24 -50.32
CA LEU A 82 15.89 -2.58 -51.19
C LEU A 82 16.28 -3.43 -52.41
N HIS A 83 15.33 -4.23 -52.93
CA HIS A 83 15.46 -4.76 -54.29
C HIS A 83 15.12 -3.67 -55.32
N LYS A 84 16.14 -2.91 -55.73
CA LYS A 84 16.15 -2.25 -57.03
C LYS A 84 17.56 -2.20 -57.63
#